data_AF-A0A7W6IN74-F1
#
_entry.id   AF-A0A7W6IN74-F1
#
_cell.length_a   1.000
_cell.length_b   1.000
_cell.length_c   1.000
_cell.angle_alpha   90.00
_cell.angle_beta   90.00
_cell.angle_gamma   90.00
#
_symmetry.space_group_name_H-M   'P 1'
#
loop_
_entity.id
_entity.type
_entity.pdbx_description
1 polymer ?
#
loop_
_entity_poly.entity_id
_entity_poly.type
_entity_poly.pdbx_seq_one_letter_code
_entity_poly.pdbx_strand_id
1 'polypeptide(L)' 'MEEEDRKRPSSHEVGMALDVLSVEELQDRIALLEGEIARIKAAIAAKGDSRRAAEAAFKI' A
#
# COMPACT_ATOMS: atom_id res chain seq x y z
N MET A 1 -11.88 -1.77 -23.25
CA MET A 1 -12.26 -0.92 -22.12
C MET A 1 -10.98 -0.59 -21.40
N GLU A 2 -10.32 0.49 -21.84
CA GLU A 2 -9.17 1.03 -21.12
C GLU A 2 -9.77 1.70 -19.89
N GLU A 3 -9.77 1.01 -18.75
CA GLU A 3 -10.01 1.65 -17.47
C GLU A 3 -8.87 2.62 -17.26
N GLU A 4 -9.13 3.86 -17.68
CA GLU A 4 -8.39 5.04 -17.29
C GLU A 4 -8.34 5.04 -15.77
N ASP A 5 -7.20 4.59 -15.24
CA ASP A 5 -6.81 4.65 -13.85
C ASP A 5 -6.86 6.12 -13.43
N ARG A 6 -8.07 6.60 -13.10
CA ARG A 6 -8.25 7.88 -12.43
C ARG A 6 -7.52 7.71 -11.12
N LYS A 7 -6.25 8.11 -11.10
CA LYS A 7 -5.49 8.36 -9.88
C LYS A 7 -6.34 9.32 -9.08
N ARG A 8 -7.11 8.78 -8.14
CA ARG A 8 -7.80 9.58 -7.14
C ARG A 8 -6.70 10.46 -6.54
N PRO A 9 -6.92 11.78 -6.40
CA PRO A 9 -5.91 12.64 -5.80
C PRO A 9 -5.48 12.00 -4.48
N SER A 10 -4.18 11.73 -4.36
CA SER A 10 -3.65 11.07 -3.18
C SER A 10 -3.87 12.00 -1.99
N SER A 11 -4.70 11.59 -1.03
CA SER A 11 -4.97 12.35 0.22
C SER A 11 -3.71 12.62 1.05
N HIS A 12 -2.57 12.04 0.65
CA HIS A 12 -1.27 12.18 1.29
C HIS A 12 -0.13 12.14 0.26
N GLU A 13 0.89 12.97 0.48
CA GLU A 13 2.16 12.97 -0.24
C GLU A 13 3.32 12.79 0.74
N VAL A 14 4.29 11.93 0.41
CA VAL A 14 5.46 11.65 1.26
C VAL A 14 6.37 12.87 1.31
N GLY A 15 6.72 13.32 2.52
CA GLY A 15 7.62 14.45 2.72
C GLY A 15 6.94 15.82 2.67
N MET A 16 5.60 15.87 2.60
CA MET A 16 4.88 17.14 2.72
C MET A 16 5.02 17.77 4.11
N ALA A 17 4.92 19.10 4.16
CA ALA A 17 5.00 19.85 5.39
C ALA A 17 3.83 19.51 6.33
N LEU A 18 4.13 19.34 7.63
CA LEU A 18 3.16 18.93 8.65
C LEU A 18 2.72 20.07 9.56
N ASP A 19 3.41 21.20 9.50
CA ASP A 19 3.21 22.39 10.32
C ASP A 19 1.85 23.07 10.10
N VAL A 20 1.27 22.88 8.92
CA VAL A 20 -0.05 23.42 8.54
C VAL A 20 -1.22 22.48 8.90
N LEU A 21 -0.94 21.29 9.43
CA LEU A 21 -1.95 20.26 9.69
C LEU A 21 -2.35 20.24 11.16
N SER A 22 -3.64 20.05 11.40
CA SER A 22 -4.17 19.76 12.73
C SER A 22 -3.79 18.34 13.20
N VAL A 23 -3.91 18.11 14.51
CA VAL A 23 -3.67 16.78 15.11
C VAL A 23 -4.62 15.72 14.53
N GLU A 24 -5.87 16.07 14.29
CA GLU A 24 -6.87 15.16 13.70
C GLU A 24 -6.49 14.77 12.26
N GLU A 25 -6.07 15.73 11.44
CA GLU A 25 -5.60 15.45 10.08
C GLU A 25 -4.34 14.56 10.07
N LEU A 26 -3.45 14.74 11.05
CA LEU A 26 -2.29 13.87 11.23
C LEU A 26 -2.69 12.44 11.61
N GLN A 27 -3.70 12.28 12.48
CA GLN A 27 -4.22 10.98 12.88
C GLN A 27 -4.89 10.24 11.71
N ASP A 28 -5.76 10.93 10.97
CA ASP A 28 -6.41 10.37 9.77
C ASP A 28 -5.39 9.91 8.73
N ARG A 29 -4.32 10.70 8.55
CA ARG A 29 -3.23 10.38 7.65
C ARG A 29 -2.44 9.16 8.10
N ILE A 30 -2.15 9.03 9.41
CA ILE A 30 -1.52 7.83 9.97
C ILE A 30 -2.38 6.61 9.66
N ALA A 31 -3.70 6.67 9.95
CA ALA A 31 -4.60 5.56 9.70
C ALA A 31 -4.61 5.12 8.21
N LEU A 32 -4.62 6.10 7.29
CA LEU A 32 -4.53 5.83 5.85
C LEU A 32 -3.22 5.13 5.47
N LEU A 33 -2.09 5.59 5.99
CA LEU A 33 -0.77 5.00 5.72
C LEU A 33 -0.63 3.60 6.30
N GLU A 34 -1.14 3.35 7.51
CA GLU A 34 -1.13 2.03 8.13
C GLU A 34 -1.96 1.02 7.32
N GLY A 35 -3.12 1.44 6.81
CA GLY A 35 -3.93 0.63 5.90
C GLY A 35 -3.17 0.25 4.63
N GLU A 36 -2.46 1.19 4.02
CA GLU A 36 -1.66 0.92 2.82
C GLU A 36 -0.46 0.00 3.12
N ILE A 37 0.21 0.18 4.27
CA ILE A 37 1.27 -0.73 4.73
C ILE A 37 0.73 -2.15 4.87
N ALA A 38 -0.44 -2.33 5.48
CA ALA A 38 -1.07 -3.63 5.64
C ALA A 38 -1.38 -4.27 4.27
N ARG A 39 -1.90 -3.48 3.33
CA ARG A 39 -2.23 -3.92 1.98
C ARG A 39 -0.98 -4.38 1.20
N ILE A 40 0.11 -3.62 1.29
CA ILE A 40 1.40 -3.97 0.67
C ILE A 40 1.97 -5.25 1.30
N LYS A 41 1.95 -5.36 2.63
CA LYS A 41 2.40 -6.58 3.33
C LYS A 41 1.62 -7.82 2.88
N ALA A 42 0.30 -7.71 2.74
CA ALA A 42 -0.54 -8.79 2.23
C ALA A 42 -0.17 -9.17 0.79
N ALA A 43 0.08 -8.19 -0.08
CA ALA A 43 0.52 -8.45 -1.45
C ALA A 43 1.90 -9.12 -1.52
N ILE A 44 2.84 -8.71 -0.66
CA ILE A 44 4.16 -9.36 -0.52
C ILE A 44 3.99 -10.81 -0.08
N ALA A 45 3.17 -11.07 0.94
CA ALA A 45 2.91 -12.42 1.44
C ALA A 45 2.33 -13.32 0.33
N ALA A 46 1.28 -12.84 -0.37
CA ALA A 46 0.66 -13.58 -1.47
C ALA A 46 1.65 -13.90 -2.61
N LYS A 47 2.53 -12.95 -2.97
CA LYS A 47 3.57 -13.16 -3.99
C LYS A 47 4.67 -14.11 -3.51
N GLY A 48 5.06 -14.03 -2.23
CA GLY A 48 6.01 -14.94 -1.61
C GLY A 48 5.50 -16.37 -1.53
N ASP A 49 4.23 -16.56 -1.19
CA ASP A 49 3.56 -17.86 -1.18
C ASP A 49 3.46 -18.45 -2.59
N SER A 50 3.12 -17.63 -3.57
CA SER A 50 3.13 -18.03 -4.98
C SER A 50 4.52 -18.47 -5.46
N ARG A 51 5.57 -17.73 -5.08
CA ARG A 51 6.95 -18.08 -5.43
C ARG A 51 7.41 -19.38 -4.77
N ARG A 52 7.13 -19.57 -3.48
CA ARG A 52 7.47 -20.80 -2.75
C ARG A 52 6.73 -22.02 -3.30
N ALA A 53 5.44 -21.86 -3.63
CA ALA A 53 4.66 -22.92 -4.26
C ALA A 53 5.20 -23.29 -5.66
N ALA A 54 5.61 -22.30 -6.46
CA ALA A 54 6.24 -22.55 -7.75
C ALA A 54 7.60 -23.25 -7.60
N GLU A 55 8.48 -22.77 -6.72
CA GLU A 55 9.80 -23.38 -6.48
C GLU A 55 9.70 -24.83 -5.96
N ALA A 56 8.66 -25.17 -5.20
CA ALA A 56 8.38 -26.55 -4.78
C ALA A 56 7.85 -27.43 -5.92
N ALA A 57 7.06 -26.87 -6.85
CA ALA A 57 6.55 -27.61 -8.02
C ALA A 57 7.63 -27.91 -9.07
N PHE A 58 8.71 -27.11 -9.12
CA PHE A 58 9.83 -27.29 -10.05
C PHE A 58 11.00 -28.13 -9.51
N LYS A 59 10.99 -28.51 -8.22
CA LYS A 59 11.94 -29.50 -7.67
C LYS A 59 11.33 -30.91 -7.78
N ILE A 60 11.53 -31.54 -8.93
CA ILE A 60 11.53 -33.00 -9.14
C ILE A 60 12.96 -33.42 -9.45
#